data_AF-A0A366LPL7-F1
#
_entry.id   AF-A0A366LPL7-F1
#
_cell.length_a   1.000
_cell.length_b   1.000
_cell.length_c   1.000
_cell.angle_alpha   90.00
_cell.angle_beta   90.00
_cell.angle_gamma   90.00
#
_symmetry.space_group_name_H-M   'P 1'
#
loop_
_entity.id
_entity.type
_entity.pdbx_description
1 polymer ?
#
loop_
_entity_poly.entity_id
_entity_poly.type
_entity_poly.pdbx_seq_one_letter_code
_entity_poly.pdbx_strand_id
1 'polypeptide(L)' 'MYICRIGATPDSAIFDAEGEFQHVYQPRSGELILIRPDGYIAARTPADREADLIDHLAKFRSRGNQVGQA' A
#
# COMPACT_ATOMS: atom_id res chain seq x y z
N MET A 1 9.76 -3.63 0.24
CA MET A 1 8.29 -3.48 0.28
C MET A 1 8.00 -2.56 1.44
N TYR A 2 7.38 -1.42 1.18
CA TYR A 2 7.03 -0.44 2.21
C TYR A 2 5.54 -0.56 2.49
N ILE A 3 5.17 -0.69 3.77
CA ILE A 3 3.78 -0.64 4.21
C ILE A 3 3.64 0.68 4.96
N CYS A 4 2.73 1.53 4.49
CA CYS A 4 2.46 2.82 5.09
C CYS A 4 1.06 2.78 5.71
N ARG A 5 0.97 3.17 6.98
CA ARG A 5 -0.33 3.36 7.66
C ARG A 5 -0.69 4.84 7.59
N ILE A 6 -1.82 5.14 6.97
CA ILE A 6 -2.38 6.48 6.88
C ILE A 6 -3.51 6.59 7.89
N GLY A 7 -3.51 7.65 8.71
CA GLY A 7 -4.56 7.89 9.69
C GLY A 7 -4.84 9.38 9.87
N ALA A 8 -5.97 9.68 10.51
CA ALA A 8 -6.46 11.05 10.73
C ALA A 8 -5.92 11.69 12.02
N THR A 9 -4.89 11.10 12.64
CA THR A 9 -4.31 11.59 13.89
C THR A 9 -2.83 11.90 13.73
N PRO A 10 -2.28 12.91 14.43
CA PRO A 10 -0.87 13.30 14.30
C PRO A 10 0.15 12.23 14.70
N ASP A 11 -0.25 11.22 15.47
CA ASP A 11 0.57 10.08 15.88
C ASP A 11 0.57 8.93 14.85
N SER A 12 -0.18 9.06 13.75
CA SER A 12 -0.16 8.12 12.63
C SER A 12 1.17 8.18 11.87
N ALA A 13 1.59 7.05 11.29
CA ALA A 13 2.84 6.99 10.52
C ALA A 13 2.84 7.96 9.31
N ILE A 14 1.67 8.09 8.66
CA ILE A 14 1.34 9.18 7.75
C ILE A 14 0.04 9.81 8.26
N PHE A 15 0.09 11.08 8.58
CA PHE A 15 -1.08 11.84 9.04
C PHE A 15 -1.77 12.51 7.84
N ASP A 16 -3.02 12.12 7.57
CA ASP A 16 -3.90 12.74 6.58
C ASP A 16 -4.59 13.97 7.19
N ALA A 17 -3.84 15.06 7.32
CA ALA A 17 -4.29 16.26 8.03
C ALA A 17 -5.52 16.93 7.38
N GLU A 18 -5.55 16.96 6.05
CA GLU A 18 -6.60 17.61 5.26
C GLU A 18 -7.70 16.63 4.81
N GLY A 19 -7.59 15.35 5.15
CA GLY A 19 -8.58 14.32 4.77
C GLY A 19 -8.55 13.95 3.28
N GLU A 20 -7.48 14.29 2.55
CA GLU A 20 -7.36 14.07 1.12
C GLU A 20 -7.29 12.58 0.77
N PHE A 21 -6.64 11.77 1.63
CA PHE A 21 -6.64 10.33 1.44
C PHE A 21 -8.05 9.75 1.56
N GLN A 22 -8.82 10.18 2.57
CA GLN A 22 -10.21 9.77 2.71
C GLN A 22 -11.08 10.27 1.55
N HIS A 23 -10.87 11.51 1.10
CA HIS A 23 -11.67 12.14 0.03
C HIS A 23 -11.44 11.47 -1.33
N VAL A 24 -10.18 11.27 -1.71
CA VAL A 24 -9.79 10.80 -3.05
C VAL A 24 -9.89 9.28 -3.16
N TYR A 25 -9.39 8.53 -2.17
CA TYR A 25 -9.31 7.07 -2.24
C TYR A 25 -10.54 6.38 -1.67
N GLN A 26 -11.31 7.10 -0.82
CA GLN A 26 -12.49 6.60 -0.13
C GLN A 26 -12.26 5.19 0.44
N PRO A 27 -11.24 5.01 1.29
CA PRO A 27 -10.93 3.70 1.84
C PRO A 27 -12.03 3.26 2.79
N ARG A 28 -12.26 1.95 2.85
CA ARG A 28 -13.02 1.33 3.95
C ARG A 28 -12.13 1.25 5.18
N SER A 29 -12.75 1.22 6.36
CA SER A 29 -12.00 1.03 7.61
C SER A 29 -11.17 -0.26 7.54
N GLY A 30 -9.86 -0.14 7.76
CA GLY A 30 -8.93 -1.26 7.67
C GLY A 30 -8.73 -1.79 6.24
N GLU A 31 -8.92 -0.99 5.20
CA GLU A 31 -8.60 -1.40 3.83
C GLU A 31 -7.10 -1.23 3.50
N LEU A 32 -6.56 -2.17 2.72
CA LEU A 32 -5.21 -2.15 2.18
C LEU A 32 -5.20 -1.72 0.71
N ILE A 33 -4.44 -0.64 0.51
CA ILE A 33 -3.95 0.05 -0.70
C ILE A 33 -2.78 -0.58 -1.46
N LEU A 34 -2.92 -1.52 -2.42
CA LEU A 34 -1.74 -1.96 -3.19
C LEU A 34 -1.50 -1.06 -4.40
N ILE A 35 -0.41 -0.27 -4.35
CA ILE A 35 0.02 0.62 -5.43
C ILE A 35 1.24 0.03 -6.14
N ARG A 36 1.20 0.02 -7.47
CA ARG A 36 2.33 -0.38 -8.33
C ARG A 36 3.38 0.72 -8.42
N PRO A 37 4.62 0.40 -8.82
CA PRO A 37 5.67 1.40 -9.01
C PRO A 37 5.35 2.50 -10.03
N ASP A 38 4.43 2.26 -10.96
CA ASP A 38 3.95 3.23 -11.95
C ASP A 38 2.78 4.09 -11.45
N GLY A 39 2.41 3.97 -10.17
CA GLY A 39 1.37 4.77 -9.53
C GLY A 39 -0.05 4.22 -9.68
N TYR A 40 -0.25 3.11 -10.40
CA TYR A 40 -1.57 2.51 -10.55
C TYR A 40 -1.95 1.61 -9.36
N ILE A 41 -3.22 1.63 -8.96
CA ILE A 41 -3.76 0.68 -7.98
C ILE A 41 -3.79 -0.72 -8.61
N ALA A 42 -3.08 -1.67 -8.00
CA ALA A 42 -3.13 -3.08 -8.39
C ALA A 42 -4.25 -3.83 -7.67
N ALA A 43 -4.50 -3.53 -6.39
CA ALA A 43 -5.51 -4.22 -5.59
C ALA A 43 -6.00 -3.39 -4.41
N ARG A 44 -7.22 -3.69 -3.96
CA ARG A 44 -7.83 -3.24 -2.72
C ARG A 44 -8.32 -4.47 -1.95
N THR A 45 -7.96 -4.61 -0.68
CA THR A 45 -8.36 -5.77 0.13
C THR A 45 -8.57 -5.38 1.58
N PRO A 46 -9.41 -6.06 2.37
CA PRO A 46 -9.48 -5.82 3.80
C PRO A 46 -8.17 -6.25 4.51
N ALA A 47 -7.85 -5.61 5.64
CA ALA A 47 -6.61 -5.82 6.38
C ALA A 47 -6.48 -7.21 7.01
N ASP A 48 -7.58 -7.92 7.24
CA ASP A 48 -7.55 -9.30 7.71
C ASP A 48 -6.93 -10.27 6.68
N ARG A 49 -6.76 -9.82 5.42
CA ARG A 49 -6.09 -10.55 4.34
C ARG A 49 -4.68 -10.05 4.03
N GLU A 50 -4.02 -9.39 4.98
CA GLU A 50 -2.64 -8.91 4.80
C GLU A 50 -1.68 -10.04 4.38
N ALA A 51 -1.80 -11.22 5.01
CA ALA A 51 -0.97 -12.38 4.71
C ALA A 51 -1.09 -12.83 3.24
N ASP A 52 -2.31 -12.89 2.70
CA ASP A 52 -2.56 -13.25 1.30
C ASP A 52 -1.86 -12.28 0.33
N LEU A 53 -1.82 -10.99 0.70
CA LEU A 53 -1.20 -9.95 -0.11
C LEU A 53 0.33 -10.04 -0.06
N ILE A 54 0.90 -10.34 1.11
CA ILE A 54 2.33 -10.61 1.28
C ILE A 54 2.73 -11.85 0.46
N ASP A 55 1.97 -12.93 0.53
CA ASP A 55 2.22 -14.17 -0.22
C ASP A 55 2.11 -13.95 -1.73
N HIS A 56 1.13 -13.15 -2.17
CA HIS A 56 1.02 -12.74 -3.57
C HIS A 56 2.28 -11.98 -4.02
N LEU A 57 2.74 -11.00 -3.23
CA LEU A 57 3.89 -10.17 -3.55
C LEU A 57 5.22 -10.93 -3.47
N ALA A 58 5.33 -11.93 -2.60
CA ALA A 58 6.51 -12.78 -2.49
C ALA A 58 6.87 -13.46 -3.83
N LYS A 59 5.86 -13.79 -4.65
CA LYS A 59 6.04 -14.37 -5.99
C LYS A 59 6.76 -13.44 -6.97
N PHE A 60 6.68 -12.13 -6.74
CA PHE A 60 7.32 -11.12 -7.59
C PHE A 60 8.70 -10.69 -7.07
N ARG A 61 9.09 -11.09 -5.84
CA ARG A 61 10.39 -10.74 -5.25
C ARG A 61 11.58 -11.33 -6.02
N SER A 62 11.40 -12.44 -6.75
CA SER A 62 12.47 -13.10 -7.53
C SER A 62 12.84 -12.39 -8.84
N ARG A 63 12.12 -11.34 -9.26
CA ARG A 63 12.46 -10.53 -10.47
C ARG A 63 13.02 -9.15 -10.16
N GLY A 64 13.11 -8.75 -8.89
CA GLY A 64 13.47 -7.38 -8.50
C GLY A 64 14.96 -7.07 -8.37
N ASN A 65 15.87 -8.02 -8.63
CA ASN A 65 17.30 -7.84 -8.37
C ASN A 65 18.19 -7.67 -9.62
N GLN A 66 17.60 -7.44 -10.80
CA GLN A 66 18.35 -6.96 -11.97
C GLN A 66 17.96 -5.52 -12.27
N VAL A 67 18.43 -4.60 -11.42
CA VAL A 67 18.67 -3.23 -11.86
C VAL A 67 19.95 -3.31 -12.67
N GLY A 68 19.84 -3.12 -13.99
CA GLY A 68 20.98 -3.13 -14.90
C GLY A 68 22.05 -2.16 -14.42
N GLN A 69 23.28 -2.66 -14.29
CA GLN A 69 24.44 -1.78 -14.27
C GLN A 69 24.59 -1.19 -15.67
N ALA A 70 24.59 0.14 -15.74
CA ALA A 70 25.09 0.93 -16.84
C ALA A 70 26.32 1.69 -16.33
#